data_AF-A0A238UYB2-F1
#
_entry.id   AF-A0A238UYB2-F1
#
_cell.length_a   1.000
_cell.length_b   1.000
_cell.length_c   1.000
_cell.angle_alpha   90.00
_cell.angle_beta   90.00
_cell.angle_gamma   90.00
#
_symmetry.space_group_name_H-M   'P 1'
#
loop_
_entity.id
_entity.type
_entity.pdbx_description
1 polymer ?
#
loop_
_entity_poly.entity_id
_entity_poly.type
_entity_poly.pdbx_seq_one_letter_code
_entity_poly.pdbx_strand_id
1 'polypeptide(L)'
;MDLEGRLATLRAEFPGWTIDGSEMPGLPYRAVREGGDEKALILGAGTYDALRTLLSQQDAADCERALLTLSKALADRGTEVIEHSVSLVMRTRAGVARSVGALRGRFNWDSGLDLGPIADVDEATVKIVRLLGLEMHPQLAALATRMGIRGYKVDIAAPEVTVTTPAGVSPPRGVRVTCEPRPKDDDRDWFWTHMGDALAPATDVTGAEVGLVGLLAADSGAGGGGDVAR
;
A
#
# COMPACT_ATOMS: atom_id res chain seq x y z
N MET A 1 30.65 17.39 -25.80
CA MET A 1 30.63 16.16 -24.97
C MET A 1 31.23 15.05 -25.82
N ASP A 2 32.28 14.42 -25.32
CA ASP A 2 32.94 13.28 -25.96
C ASP A 2 32.08 12.01 -25.82
N LEU A 3 32.52 10.92 -26.45
CA LEU A 3 31.80 9.65 -26.45
C LEU A 3 31.60 9.11 -25.03
N GLU A 4 32.64 9.16 -24.21
CA GLU A 4 32.60 8.65 -22.84
C GLU A 4 31.67 9.47 -21.94
N GLY A 5 31.66 10.80 -22.06
CA GLY A 5 30.70 11.64 -21.32
C GLY A 5 29.24 11.34 -21.69
N ARG A 6 28.97 11.00 -22.95
CA ARG A 6 27.64 10.55 -23.41
C ARG A 6 27.28 9.18 -22.82
N LEU A 7 28.19 8.21 -22.87
CA LEU A 7 27.95 6.89 -22.29
C LEU A 7 27.73 6.96 -20.77
N ALA A 8 28.52 7.76 -20.06
CA ALA A 8 28.34 8.00 -18.62
C ALA A 8 26.96 8.58 -18.30
N THR A 9 26.45 9.48 -19.13
CA THR A 9 25.09 10.04 -18.98
C THR A 9 24.02 8.94 -19.13
N LEU A 10 24.15 8.05 -20.12
CA LEU A 10 23.22 6.93 -20.28
C LEU A 10 23.31 5.95 -19.10
N ARG A 11 24.51 5.61 -18.62
CA ARG A 11 24.67 4.72 -17.46
C ARG A 11 24.00 5.28 -16.21
N ALA A 12 24.10 6.59 -15.99
CA ALA A 12 23.44 7.26 -14.87
C ALA A 12 21.90 7.27 -15.02
N GLU A 13 21.40 7.44 -16.26
CA GLU A 13 19.95 7.45 -16.53
C GLU A 13 19.32 6.04 -16.51
N PHE A 14 20.10 4.99 -16.79
CA PHE A 14 19.65 3.61 -16.92
C PHE A 14 20.54 2.64 -16.11
N PRO A 15 20.49 2.67 -14.77
CA PRO A 15 21.43 1.95 -13.90
C PRO A 15 21.35 0.41 -13.99
N GLY A 16 20.26 -0.14 -14.55
CA GLY A 16 20.11 -1.59 -14.78
C GLY A 16 20.73 -2.11 -16.08
N TRP A 17 21.48 -1.26 -16.80
CA TRP A 17 22.08 -1.59 -18.08
C TRP A 17 23.60 -1.42 -18.07
N THR A 18 24.30 -2.38 -18.64
CA THR A 18 25.71 -2.25 -19.00
C THR A 18 25.78 -1.57 -20.35
N ILE A 19 26.26 -0.33 -20.40
CA ILE A 19 26.25 0.51 -21.61
C ILE A 19 27.69 0.84 -21.99
N ASP A 20 28.13 0.47 -23.19
CA ASP A 20 29.51 0.63 -23.63
C ASP A 20 29.60 1.07 -25.10
N GLY A 21 30.79 1.54 -25.48
CA GLY A 21 31.16 1.73 -26.87
C GLY A 21 31.26 0.38 -27.57
N SER A 22 30.77 0.29 -28.80
CA SER A 22 30.82 -0.92 -29.61
C SER A 22 31.74 -0.73 -30.82
N GLU A 23 32.55 -1.74 -31.10
CA GLU A 23 33.41 -1.79 -32.29
C GLU A 23 32.65 -2.20 -33.56
N MET A 24 31.35 -2.51 -33.46
CA MET A 24 30.53 -2.88 -34.61
C MET A 24 30.34 -1.69 -35.55
N PRO A 25 30.64 -1.84 -36.86
CA PRO A 25 30.43 -0.79 -37.84
C PRO A 25 28.98 -0.29 -37.86
N GLY A 26 28.80 1.03 -37.69
CA GLY A 26 27.48 1.67 -37.72
C GLY A 26 26.67 1.59 -36.43
N LEU A 27 27.16 0.92 -35.38
CA LEU A 27 26.51 0.82 -34.06
C LEU A 27 27.53 1.11 -32.94
N PRO A 28 28.04 2.34 -32.81
CA PRO A 28 29.05 2.68 -31.81
C PRO A 28 28.52 2.71 -30.39
N TYR A 29 27.19 2.70 -30.18
CA TYR A 29 26.56 2.66 -28.86
C TYR A 29 25.89 1.31 -28.64
N ARG A 30 26.21 0.62 -27.54
CA ARG A 30 25.63 -0.68 -27.17
C ARG A 30 25.20 -0.69 -25.72
N ALA A 31 24.06 -1.30 -25.44
CA ALA A 31 23.57 -1.57 -24.10
C ALA A 31 23.20 -3.05 -23.94
N VAL A 32 23.54 -3.64 -22.80
CA VAL A 32 23.24 -5.02 -22.45
C VAL A 32 22.58 -5.06 -21.08
N ARG A 33 21.52 -5.85 -20.96
CA ARG A 33 20.95 -6.23 -19.68
C ARG A 33 20.90 -7.74 -19.59
N GLU A 34 21.58 -8.29 -18.58
CA GLU A 34 21.51 -9.72 -18.28
C GLU A 34 20.08 -10.09 -17.90
N GLY A 35 19.57 -11.18 -18.48
CA GLY A 35 18.17 -11.60 -18.33
C GLY A 35 17.90 -12.50 -17.11
N GLY A 36 18.88 -12.72 -16.23
CA GLY A 36 18.77 -13.79 -15.23
C GLY A 36 18.60 -15.14 -15.92
N ASP A 37 17.46 -15.81 -15.71
CA ASP A 37 17.08 -17.05 -16.40
C ASP A 37 16.63 -16.84 -17.87
N GLU A 38 16.41 -15.58 -18.26
CA GLU A 38 16.10 -15.20 -19.64
C GLU A 38 17.35 -14.86 -20.46
N LYS A 39 17.21 -14.85 -21.79
CA LYS A 39 18.30 -14.42 -22.68
C LYS A 39 18.66 -12.95 -22.43
N ALA A 40 19.95 -12.65 -22.38
CA ALA A 40 20.44 -11.28 -22.32
C ALA A 40 19.84 -10.43 -23.44
N LEU A 41 19.35 -9.23 -23.07
CA LEU A 41 18.81 -8.27 -24.01
C LEU A 41 19.93 -7.34 -24.47
N ILE A 42 20.11 -7.22 -25.79
CA ILE A 42 21.17 -6.40 -26.38
C ILE A 42 20.51 -5.35 -27.29
N LEU A 43 20.82 -4.08 -27.02
CA LEU A 43 20.41 -2.95 -27.83
C LEU A 43 21.65 -2.30 -28.44
N GLY A 44 21.57 -1.92 -29.71
CA GLY A 44 22.63 -1.23 -30.43
C GLY A 44 22.08 -0.07 -31.23
N ALA A 45 22.80 1.04 -31.27
CA ALA A 45 22.39 2.20 -32.05
C ALA A 45 23.55 2.96 -32.69
N GLY A 46 23.25 3.60 -33.82
CA GLY A 46 24.18 4.48 -34.54
C GLY A 46 24.50 5.79 -33.81
N THR A 47 23.60 6.23 -32.93
CA THR A 47 23.69 7.52 -32.24
C THR A 47 23.30 7.40 -30.78
N TYR A 48 23.77 8.36 -29.98
CA TYR A 48 23.43 8.48 -28.56
C TYR A 48 21.91 8.60 -28.34
N ASP A 49 21.25 9.48 -29.10
CA ASP A 49 19.80 9.71 -28.95
C ASP A 49 19.00 8.48 -29.34
N ALA A 50 19.42 7.75 -30.39
CA ALA A 50 18.77 6.51 -30.78
C ALA A 50 18.89 5.42 -29.70
N LEU A 51 20.07 5.27 -29.07
CA LEU A 51 20.21 4.32 -27.96
C LEU A 51 19.35 4.74 -26.77
N ARG A 52 19.35 6.03 -26.43
CA ARG A 52 18.50 6.57 -25.36
C ARG A 52 17.02 6.30 -25.60
N THR A 53 16.54 6.48 -26.83
CA THR A 53 15.15 6.17 -27.21
C THR A 53 14.84 4.69 -27.05
N LEU A 54 15.72 3.79 -27.51
CA LEU A 54 15.52 2.35 -27.35
C LEU A 54 15.47 1.94 -25.88
N LEU A 55 16.36 2.49 -25.05
CA LEU A 55 16.38 2.23 -23.60
C LEU A 55 15.08 2.73 -22.93
N SER A 56 14.61 3.93 -23.28
CA SER A 56 13.34 4.46 -22.77
C SER A 56 12.13 3.63 -23.21
N GLN A 57 12.12 3.12 -24.45
CA GLN A 57 11.06 2.24 -24.94
C GLN A 57 11.06 0.91 -24.19
N GLN A 58 12.23 0.34 -23.92
CA GLN A 58 12.33 -0.90 -23.15
C GLN A 58 11.91 -0.70 -21.70
N ASP A 59 12.31 0.41 -21.06
CA ASP A 59 11.87 0.76 -19.70
C ASP A 59 10.35 0.91 -19.63
N ALA A 60 9.74 1.60 -20.61
CA ALA A 60 8.28 1.74 -20.68
C ALA A 60 7.58 0.39 -20.82
N ALA A 61 8.09 -0.51 -21.67
CA ALA A 61 7.52 -1.84 -21.85
C ALA A 61 7.66 -2.70 -20.58
N ASP A 62 8.77 -2.59 -19.85
CA ASP A 62 8.96 -3.31 -18.58
C ASP A 62 8.03 -2.75 -17.49
N CYS A 63 7.87 -1.43 -17.42
CA CYS A 63 6.94 -0.76 -16.52
C CYS A 63 5.49 -1.17 -16.80
N GLU A 64 5.08 -1.25 -18.07
CA GLU A 64 3.74 -1.70 -18.46
C GLU A 64 3.46 -3.14 -18.03
N ARG A 65 4.39 -4.08 -18.29
CA ARG A 65 4.26 -5.47 -17.83
C ARG A 65 4.21 -5.57 -16.30
N ALA A 66 5.00 -4.76 -15.61
CA ALA A 66 5.01 -4.72 -14.16
C ALA A 66 3.69 -4.17 -13.59
N LEU A 67 3.12 -3.12 -14.19
CA LEU A 67 1.80 -2.59 -13.80
C LEU A 67 0.69 -3.61 -14.04
N LEU A 68 0.72 -4.37 -15.13
CA LEU A 68 -0.24 -5.46 -15.37
C LEU A 68 -0.12 -6.55 -14.29
N THR A 69 1.12 -6.92 -13.93
CA THR A 69 1.37 -7.92 -12.88
C THR A 69 0.90 -7.41 -11.51
N LEU A 70 1.18 -6.15 -11.20
CA LEU A 70 0.73 -5.49 -9.98
C LEU A 70 -0.79 -5.37 -9.92
N SER A 71 -1.45 -4.99 -11.02
CA SER A 71 -2.92 -4.93 -11.13
C SER A 71 -3.54 -6.26 -10.74
N LYS A 72 -3.03 -7.36 -11.30
CA LYS A 72 -3.46 -8.71 -10.96
C LYS A 72 -3.23 -9.05 -9.48
N ALA A 73 -2.04 -8.78 -8.96
CA ALA A 73 -1.71 -9.06 -7.56
C ALA A 73 -2.59 -8.27 -6.56
N LEU A 74 -2.96 -7.04 -6.90
CA LEU A 74 -3.89 -6.21 -6.13
C LEU A 74 -5.33 -6.75 -6.21
N ALA A 75 -5.77 -7.15 -7.40
CA ALA A 75 -7.09 -7.76 -7.60
C ALA A 75 -7.24 -9.09 -6.83
N ASP A 76 -6.19 -9.93 -6.82
CA ASP A 76 -6.14 -11.18 -6.05
C ASP A 76 -6.27 -10.93 -4.52
N ARG A 77 -5.96 -9.70 -4.06
CA ARG A 77 -6.16 -9.24 -2.68
C ARG A 77 -7.46 -8.45 -2.47
N GLY A 78 -8.37 -8.49 -3.43
CA GLY A 78 -9.70 -7.87 -3.32
C GLY A 78 -9.70 -6.34 -3.50
N THR A 79 -8.63 -5.76 -4.04
CA THR A 79 -8.59 -4.33 -4.37
C THR A 79 -9.28 -4.08 -5.70
N GLU A 80 -10.20 -3.12 -5.76
CA GLU A 80 -10.74 -2.61 -7.03
C GLU A 80 -9.68 -1.74 -7.72
N VAL A 81 -9.22 -2.18 -8.89
CA VAL A 81 -8.20 -1.51 -9.69
C VAL A 81 -8.79 -1.07 -11.02
N ILE A 82 -8.60 0.19 -11.37
CA ILE A 82 -8.92 0.75 -12.68
C ILE A 82 -7.60 1.00 -13.40
N GLU A 83 -7.39 0.28 -14.50
CA GLU A 83 -6.20 0.45 -15.33
C GLU A 83 -6.32 1.69 -16.22
N HIS A 84 -5.28 2.52 -16.22
CA HIS A 84 -5.27 3.80 -16.90
C HIS A 84 -3.94 4.00 -17.63
N SER A 85 -3.78 3.33 -18.78
CA SER A 85 -2.61 3.31 -19.69
C SER A 85 -1.23 3.16 -19.03
N VAL A 86 -0.77 4.15 -18.28
CA VAL A 86 0.53 4.22 -17.59
C VAL A 86 0.42 4.21 -16.07
N SER A 87 -0.79 4.07 -15.52
CA SER A 87 -1.03 4.01 -14.08
C SER A 87 -2.17 3.08 -13.72
N LEU A 88 -2.19 2.69 -12.45
CA LEU A 88 -3.29 1.99 -11.79
C LEU A 88 -3.96 2.96 -10.85
N VAL A 89 -5.29 3.11 -10.95
CA VAL A 89 -6.07 3.91 -10.03
C VAL A 89 -6.80 2.96 -9.09
N MET A 90 -6.61 3.17 -7.78
CA MET A 90 -7.36 2.47 -6.75
C MET A 90 -8.05 3.47 -5.84
N ARG A 91 -9.04 3.01 -5.10
CA ARG A 91 -9.66 3.80 -4.04
C ARG A 91 -9.13 3.34 -2.70
N THR A 92 -8.77 4.31 -1.86
CA THR A 92 -8.61 4.04 -0.43
C THR A 92 -9.96 3.64 0.15
N ARG A 93 -9.94 3.10 1.35
CA ARG A 93 -11.17 2.84 2.11
C ARG A 93 -12.06 4.07 2.27
N ALA A 94 -11.48 5.27 2.41
CA ALA A 94 -12.23 6.52 2.50
C ALA A 94 -12.86 6.96 1.15
N GLY A 95 -12.75 6.13 0.11
CA GLY A 95 -13.23 6.42 -1.23
C GLY A 95 -12.34 7.37 -2.03
N VAL A 96 -11.19 7.77 -1.48
CA VAL A 96 -10.26 8.69 -2.13
C VAL A 96 -9.50 7.96 -3.21
N ALA A 97 -9.57 8.45 -4.45
CA ALA A 97 -8.79 7.90 -5.54
C ALA A 97 -7.31 8.22 -5.37
N ARG A 98 -6.48 7.23 -5.63
CA ARG A 98 -5.02 7.31 -5.60
C ARG A 98 -4.49 6.57 -6.83
N SER A 99 -3.45 7.10 -7.48
CA SER A 99 -2.83 6.43 -8.65
C SER A 99 -1.36 6.00 -8.48
N VAL A 100 -1.05 4.74 -8.78
CA VAL A 100 0.31 4.19 -8.82
C VAL A 100 0.80 4.15 -10.27
N GLY A 101 1.99 4.66 -10.52
CA GLY A 101 2.68 4.54 -11.81
C GLY A 101 3.95 3.70 -11.70
N ALA A 102 4.54 3.37 -12.85
CA ALA A 102 5.86 2.78 -12.94
C ALA A 102 6.74 3.60 -13.88
N LEU A 103 7.96 3.89 -13.47
CA LEU A 103 8.92 4.67 -14.24
C LEU A 103 10.35 4.34 -13.81
N ARG A 104 11.27 4.19 -14.77
CA ARG A 104 12.70 3.90 -14.51
C ARG A 104 12.89 2.67 -13.63
N GLY A 105 12.14 1.61 -13.91
CA GLY A 105 12.20 0.36 -13.16
C GLY A 105 11.70 0.44 -11.72
N ARG A 106 10.91 1.46 -11.34
CA ARG A 106 10.33 1.58 -9.99
C ARG A 106 8.84 1.86 -10.02
N PHE A 107 8.13 1.32 -9.03
CA PHE A 107 6.75 1.71 -8.72
C PHE A 107 6.75 2.98 -7.86
N ASN A 108 5.88 3.92 -8.18
CA ASN A 108 5.74 5.17 -7.44
C ASN A 108 4.27 5.51 -7.25
N TRP A 109 3.92 6.02 -6.07
CA TRP A 109 2.67 6.76 -5.91
C TRP A 109 2.72 8.07 -6.69
N ASP A 110 1.55 8.56 -7.11
CA ASP A 110 1.35 9.92 -7.64
C ASP A 110 1.84 11.03 -6.70
N SER A 111 1.89 10.78 -5.39
CA SER A 111 2.49 11.65 -4.38
C SER A 111 4.02 11.74 -4.47
N GLY A 112 4.67 10.89 -5.27
CA GLY A 112 6.12 10.75 -5.36
C GLY A 112 6.73 9.77 -4.35
N LEU A 113 5.90 9.06 -3.56
CA LEU A 113 6.40 8.01 -2.66
C LEU A 113 6.88 6.79 -3.47
N ASP A 114 8.15 6.42 -3.30
CA ASP A 114 8.76 5.23 -3.88
C ASP A 114 8.20 3.96 -3.20
N LEU A 115 7.66 3.06 -4.01
CA LEU A 115 7.06 1.79 -3.54
C LEU A 115 8.05 0.62 -3.69
N GLY A 116 9.15 0.81 -4.42
CA GLY A 116 10.18 -0.19 -4.66
C GLY A 116 10.39 -0.50 -6.14
N PRO A 117 11.33 -1.41 -6.45
CA PRO A 117 11.64 -1.80 -7.82
C PRO A 117 10.48 -2.59 -8.47
N ILE A 118 10.33 -2.49 -9.79
CA ILE A 118 9.30 -3.22 -10.54
C ILE A 118 9.49 -4.74 -10.54
N ALA A 119 10.68 -5.22 -10.16
CA ALA A 119 10.98 -6.63 -10.00
C ALA A 119 10.30 -7.23 -8.75
N ASP A 120 10.03 -6.42 -7.72
CA ASP A 120 9.51 -6.86 -6.42
C ASP A 120 8.01 -6.56 -6.28
N VAL A 121 7.21 -7.07 -7.22
CA VAL A 121 5.75 -6.81 -7.28
C VAL A 121 5.03 -7.20 -6.00
N ASP A 122 5.41 -8.31 -5.37
CA ASP A 122 4.76 -8.78 -4.13
C ASP A 122 4.96 -7.80 -2.98
N GLU A 123 6.18 -7.26 -2.82
CA GLU A 123 6.48 -6.27 -1.78
C GLU A 123 5.75 -4.95 -2.05
N ALA A 124 5.75 -4.49 -3.31
CA ALA A 124 4.98 -3.30 -3.72
C ALA A 124 3.48 -3.48 -3.44
N THR A 125 2.93 -4.66 -3.72
CA THR A 125 1.53 -5.00 -3.45
C THR A 125 1.21 -4.90 -1.96
N VAL A 126 2.05 -5.47 -1.08
CA VAL A 126 1.87 -5.36 0.39
C VAL A 126 1.88 -3.90 0.84
N LYS A 127 2.86 -3.10 0.38
CA LYS A 127 2.93 -1.68 0.72
C LYS A 127 1.69 -0.93 0.27
N ILE A 128 1.23 -1.17 -0.95
CA ILE A 128 0.04 -0.52 -1.51
C ILE A 128 -1.21 -0.88 -0.71
N VAL A 129 -1.48 -2.16 -0.47
CA VAL A 129 -2.68 -2.61 0.26
C VAL A 129 -2.70 -2.03 1.68
N ARG A 130 -1.53 -1.95 2.33
CA ARG A 130 -1.38 -1.27 3.63
C ARG A 130 -1.68 0.22 3.54
N LEU A 131 -1.16 0.92 2.54
CA LEU A 131 -1.38 2.36 2.33
C LEU A 131 -2.82 2.70 1.92
N LEU A 132 -3.51 1.79 1.23
CA LEU A 132 -4.94 1.91 0.95
C LEU A 132 -5.80 1.65 2.20
N GLY A 133 -5.20 1.12 3.27
CA GLY A 133 -5.86 0.73 4.50
C GLY A 133 -6.83 -0.42 4.28
N LEU A 134 -6.47 -1.41 3.45
CA LEU A 134 -7.31 -2.58 3.12
C LEU A 134 -6.92 -3.84 3.91
N GLU A 135 -5.69 -3.89 4.44
CA GLU A 135 -5.23 -4.98 5.31
C GLU A 135 -5.58 -4.73 6.78
N MET A 136 -5.80 -5.83 7.53
CA MET A 136 -5.98 -5.73 8.97
C MET A 136 -4.65 -5.36 9.64
N HIS A 137 -4.62 -4.21 10.31
CA HIS A 137 -3.45 -3.74 11.03
C HIS A 137 -3.03 -4.74 12.13
N PRO A 138 -1.73 -5.08 12.30
CA PRO A 138 -1.30 -6.11 13.27
C PRO A 138 -1.76 -5.82 14.70
N GLN A 139 -1.74 -4.54 15.09
CA GLN A 139 -2.19 -4.08 16.40
C GLN A 139 -3.72 -4.18 16.55
N LEU A 140 -4.47 -4.05 15.45
CA LEU A 140 -5.91 -4.30 15.43
C LEU A 140 -6.23 -5.79 15.55
N ALA A 141 -5.43 -6.66 14.92
CA ALA A 141 -5.52 -8.11 15.11
C ALA A 141 -5.19 -8.53 16.56
N ALA A 142 -4.19 -7.88 17.18
CA ALA A 142 -3.85 -8.10 18.58
C ALA A 142 -5.00 -7.67 19.52
N LEU A 143 -5.61 -6.50 19.27
CA LEU A 143 -6.79 -6.04 20.01
C LEU A 143 -7.97 -7.02 19.85
N ALA A 144 -8.26 -7.46 18.63
CA ALA A 144 -9.30 -8.44 18.33
C ALA A 144 -9.12 -9.73 19.15
N THR A 145 -7.88 -10.25 19.16
CA THR A 145 -7.52 -11.46 19.92
C THR A 145 -7.77 -11.28 21.41
N ARG A 146 -7.38 -10.14 22.00
CA ARG A 146 -7.60 -9.86 23.43
C ARG A 146 -9.08 -9.74 23.79
N MET A 147 -9.87 -9.06 22.96
CA MET A 147 -11.31 -8.96 23.18
C MET A 147 -12.00 -10.33 23.13
N GLY A 148 -11.57 -11.20 22.20
CA GLY A 148 -12.04 -12.59 22.14
C GLY A 148 -11.69 -13.39 23.39
N ILE A 149 -10.45 -13.27 23.91
CA ILE A 149 -10.03 -13.91 25.18
C ILE A 149 -10.88 -13.43 26.37
N ARG A 150 -11.30 -12.16 26.38
CA ARG A 150 -12.22 -11.61 27.38
C ARG A 150 -13.68 -12.08 27.24
N GLY A 151 -14.00 -12.85 26.22
CA GLY A 151 -15.34 -13.40 25.99
C GLY A 151 -16.28 -12.51 25.18
N TYR A 152 -15.78 -11.42 24.57
CA TYR A 152 -16.56 -10.65 23.60
C TYR A 152 -16.64 -11.39 22.26
N LYS A 153 -17.74 -11.22 21.54
CA LYS A 153 -17.84 -11.72 20.16
C LYS A 153 -17.12 -10.74 19.25
N VAL A 154 -16.16 -11.24 18.48
CA VAL A 154 -15.32 -10.43 17.59
C VAL A 154 -15.51 -10.90 16.17
N ASP A 155 -16.02 -10.02 15.32
CA ASP A 155 -16.14 -10.23 13.88
C ASP A 155 -15.00 -9.47 13.19
N ILE A 156 -14.08 -10.22 12.57
CA ILE A 156 -12.91 -9.67 11.88
C ILE A 156 -13.28 -9.50 10.40
N ALA A 157 -13.25 -8.26 9.92
CA ALA A 157 -13.47 -7.93 8.52
C ALA A 157 -12.45 -6.87 8.11
N ALA A 158 -11.28 -7.30 7.63
CA ALA A 158 -10.20 -6.38 7.25
C ALA A 158 -10.74 -5.21 6.41
N PRO A 159 -10.36 -3.97 6.72
CA PRO A 159 -9.36 -3.52 7.70
C PRO A 159 -9.92 -3.21 9.10
N GLU A 160 -11.16 -3.60 9.39
CA GLU A 160 -11.88 -3.28 10.62
C GLU A 160 -12.14 -4.52 11.48
N VAL A 161 -12.39 -4.28 12.77
CA VAL A 161 -12.84 -5.31 13.69
C VAL A 161 -14.09 -4.80 14.38
N THR A 162 -15.14 -5.62 14.38
CA THR A 162 -16.37 -5.33 15.12
C THR A 162 -16.38 -6.16 16.39
N VAL A 163 -16.42 -5.49 17.54
CA VAL A 163 -16.48 -6.13 18.84
C VAL A 163 -17.87 -5.95 19.42
N THR A 164 -18.50 -7.06 19.79
CA THR A 164 -19.87 -7.08 20.29
C THR A 164 -19.95 -7.69 21.69
N THR A 165 -20.90 -7.20 22.48
CA THR A 165 -21.19 -7.75 23.81
C THR A 165 -21.53 -9.25 23.71
N PRO A 166 -21.17 -10.05 24.73
CA PRO A 166 -21.50 -11.48 24.75
C PRO A 166 -23.01 -11.74 24.59
N ALA A 167 -23.35 -12.92 24.08
CA ALA A 167 -24.74 -13.37 24.01
C ALA A 167 -25.38 -13.36 25.41
N GLY A 168 -26.62 -12.86 25.50
CA GLY A 168 -27.36 -12.73 26.77
C GLY A 168 -27.27 -11.34 27.43
N VAL A 169 -26.42 -10.44 26.94
CA VAL A 169 -26.44 -9.02 27.32
C VAL A 169 -27.49 -8.30 26.47
N SER A 170 -28.45 -7.61 27.12
CA SER A 170 -29.52 -6.87 26.46
C SER A 170 -29.51 -5.39 26.88
N PRO A 171 -29.50 -4.43 25.93
CA PRO A 171 -29.46 -4.64 24.48
C PRO A 171 -28.06 -5.09 24.01
N PRO A 172 -27.96 -5.92 22.96
CA PRO A 172 -26.68 -6.26 22.35
C PRO A 172 -26.03 -4.99 21.77
N ARG A 173 -24.73 -4.81 22.00
CA ARG A 173 -23.97 -3.66 21.51
C ARG A 173 -22.78 -4.10 20.69
N GLY A 174 -22.49 -3.34 19.65
CA GLY A 174 -21.34 -3.52 18.79
C GLY A 174 -20.58 -2.22 18.62
N VAL A 175 -19.27 -2.27 18.80
CA VAL A 175 -18.36 -1.17 18.46
C VAL A 175 -17.40 -1.67 17.40
N ARG A 176 -17.48 -1.04 16.24
CA ARG A 176 -16.49 -1.20 15.19
C ARG A 176 -15.28 -0.33 15.45
N VAL A 177 -14.10 -0.93 15.29
CA VAL A 177 -12.79 -0.35 15.56
C VAL A 177 -11.89 -0.48 14.33
N THR A 178 -11.13 0.56 14.06
CA THR A 178 -10.14 0.65 12.98
C THR A 178 -8.80 1.08 13.57
N CYS A 179 -7.73 0.98 12.79
CA CYS A 179 -6.42 1.48 13.17
C CYS A 179 -5.86 2.35 12.05
N GLU A 180 -5.73 3.65 12.30
CA GLU A 180 -5.47 4.67 11.28
C GLU A 180 -4.53 5.77 11.81
N PRO A 181 -3.67 6.37 10.95
CA PRO A 181 -2.83 7.51 11.32
C PRO A 181 -3.63 8.69 11.82
N ARG A 182 -3.12 9.38 12.84
CA ARG A 182 -3.69 10.62 13.36
C ARG A 182 -2.83 11.82 12.93
N PRO A 183 -3.32 12.71 12.05
CA PRO A 183 -2.53 13.82 11.51
C PRO A 183 -1.95 14.80 12.54
N LYS A 184 -2.56 14.87 13.74
CA LYS A 184 -2.09 15.75 14.81
C LYS A 184 -0.96 15.16 15.65
N ASP A 185 -0.64 13.87 15.47
CA ASP A 185 0.32 13.12 16.30
C ASP A 185 1.45 12.54 15.44
N ASP A 186 2.07 13.36 14.58
CA ASP A 186 3.14 12.94 13.65
C ASP A 186 2.78 11.71 12.80
N ASP A 187 1.53 11.61 12.35
CA ASP A 187 0.98 10.48 11.60
C ASP A 187 1.15 9.12 12.31
N ARG A 188 1.28 9.11 13.64
CA ARG A 188 1.25 7.86 14.41
C ARG A 188 -0.12 7.19 14.28
N ASP A 189 -0.12 5.86 14.22
CA ASP A 189 -1.34 5.07 14.17
C ASP A 189 -2.09 5.11 15.51
N TRP A 190 -3.41 5.23 15.45
CA TRP A 190 -4.33 5.20 16.59
C TRP A 190 -5.47 4.22 16.34
N PHE A 191 -6.03 3.69 17.42
CA PHE A 191 -7.31 2.99 17.38
C PHE A 191 -8.46 3.98 17.35
N TRP A 192 -9.35 3.81 16.39
CA TRP A 192 -10.52 4.66 16.20
C TRP A 192 -11.79 3.84 16.29
N THR A 193 -12.84 4.42 16.86
CA THR A 193 -14.18 3.84 16.78
C THR A 193 -14.90 4.35 15.52
N HIS A 194 -15.90 3.60 15.07
CA HIS A 194 -16.81 4.05 14.00
C HIS A 194 -17.58 5.33 14.31
N MET A 195 -17.55 5.83 15.57
CA MET A 195 -18.13 7.10 15.99
C MET A 195 -17.19 8.29 15.74
N GLY A 196 -15.95 8.04 15.29
CA GLY A 196 -14.93 9.07 15.07
C GLY A 196 -14.06 9.35 16.30
N ASP A 197 -14.30 8.65 17.41
CA ASP A 197 -13.51 8.84 18.64
C ASP A 197 -12.24 8.00 18.62
N ALA A 198 -11.11 8.65 18.90
CA ALA A 198 -9.83 7.99 19.13
C ALA A 198 -9.82 7.34 20.53
N LEU A 199 -9.47 6.05 20.59
CA LEU A 199 -9.38 5.29 21.84
C LEU A 199 -8.00 5.44 22.49
N ALA A 200 -6.96 5.05 21.76
CA ALA A 200 -5.58 5.04 22.23
C ALA A 200 -4.61 4.95 21.04
N PRO A 201 -3.32 5.33 21.20
CA PRO A 201 -2.30 5.04 20.21
C PRO A 201 -2.23 3.53 19.88
N ALA A 202 -1.89 3.18 18.64
CA ALA A 202 -1.83 1.77 18.21
C ALA A 202 -0.82 0.93 19.01
N THR A 203 0.21 1.58 19.56
CA THR A 203 1.20 0.95 20.45
C THR A 203 0.65 0.59 21.83
N ASP A 204 -0.50 1.16 22.23
CA ASP A 204 -1.18 0.91 23.51
C ASP A 204 -2.47 0.08 23.33
N VAL A 205 -2.29 -1.20 22.99
CA VAL A 205 -3.40 -2.15 22.83
C VAL A 205 -4.20 -2.31 24.13
N THR A 206 -3.56 -2.19 25.30
CA THR A 206 -4.23 -2.31 26.60
C THR A 206 -5.13 -1.11 26.88
N GLY A 207 -4.67 0.11 26.61
CA GLY A 207 -5.49 1.31 26.71
C GLY A 207 -6.69 1.27 25.77
N ALA A 208 -6.48 0.82 24.53
CA ALA A 208 -7.56 0.65 23.55
C ALA A 208 -8.61 -0.36 24.03
N GLU A 209 -8.17 -1.49 24.58
CA GLU A 209 -9.03 -2.54 25.15
C GLU A 209 -9.89 -1.99 26.29
N VAL A 210 -9.29 -1.26 27.24
CA VAL A 210 -10.02 -0.65 28.37
C VAL A 210 -11.04 0.37 27.90
N GLY A 211 -10.67 1.24 26.95
CA GLY A 211 -11.59 2.23 26.37
C GLY A 211 -12.77 1.56 25.66
N LEU A 212 -12.51 0.50 24.89
CA LEU A 212 -13.53 -0.25 24.17
C LEU A 212 -14.51 -0.96 25.10
N VAL A 213 -14.00 -1.59 26.18
CA VAL A 213 -14.84 -2.19 27.23
C VAL A 213 -15.73 -1.12 27.88
N GLY A 214 -15.18 0.06 28.15
CA GLY A 214 -15.94 1.20 28.69
C GLY A 214 -17.09 1.60 27.79
N LEU A 215 -16.86 1.74 26.47
CA LEU A 215 -17.90 2.09 25.50
C LEU A 215 -19.01 1.03 25.40
N LEU A 216 -18.64 -0.25 25.46
CA LEU A 216 -19.62 -1.34 25.45
C LEU A 216 -20.49 -1.35 26.73
N ALA A 217 -19.99 -0.81 27.85
CA ALA A 217 -20.68 -0.75 29.13
C ALA A 217 -21.51 0.54 29.36
N ALA A 218 -21.07 1.69 28.84
CA ALA A 218 -21.45 3.03 29.33
C ALA A 218 -22.91 3.44 29.10
N ASP A 219 -23.64 2.84 28.17
CA ASP A 219 -24.98 3.32 27.82
C ASP A 219 -26.10 2.49 28.53
N SER A 220 -25.74 1.73 29.56
CA SER A 220 -26.68 0.87 30.35
C SER A 220 -27.46 1.65 31.43
N GLY A 221 -27.35 2.98 31.46
CA GLY A 221 -27.75 3.81 32.62
C GLY A 221 -28.63 5.03 32.35
N ALA A 222 -29.12 5.27 31.13
CA ALA A 222 -29.97 6.42 30.82
C ALA A 222 -31.44 5.99 30.61
N GLY A 223 -32.14 5.58 31.68
CA GLY A 223 -33.55 5.18 31.57
C GLY A 223 -34.29 4.93 32.89
N GLY A 224 -33.89 5.60 33.99
CA GLY A 224 -34.44 5.31 35.32
C GLY A 224 -34.60 6.54 36.22
N GLY A 225 -35.11 7.65 35.69
CA GLY A 225 -35.60 8.78 36.49
C GLY A 225 -37.12 8.72 36.61
N GLY A 226 -37.62 7.75 37.39
CA GLY A 226 -39.01 7.77 37.81
C GLY A 226 -39.20 8.87 38.84
N ASP A 227 -40.08 9.82 38.56
CA ASP A 227 -40.69 10.65 39.60
C ASP A 227 -42.21 10.52 39.46
N VAL A 228 -42.78 9.74 40.38
CA VAL A 228 -44.23 9.68 40.63
C VAL A 228 -44.43 9.71 42.14
N ALA A 229 -45.34 10.61 42.53
CA ALA A 229 -46.04 10.76 43.82
C ALA A 229 -45.31 11.67 44.83
N ARG A 230 -45.90 12.75 45.34
CA ARG A 230 -47.32 13.07 45.57
C ARG A 230 -47.59 14.57 45.47
#